data_AF-A0A3M1MWV1-F1
#
_entry.id   AF-A0A3M1MWV1-F1
#
_cell.length_a   1.000
_cell.length_b   1.000
_cell.length_c   1.000
_cell.angle_alpha   90.00
_cell.angle_beta   90.00
_cell.angle_gamma   90.00
#
_symmetry.space_group_name_H-M   'P 1'
#
loop_
_entity.id
_entity.type
_entity.pdbx_description
1 polymer ?
#
loop_
_entity_poly.entity_id
_entity_poly.type
_entity_poly.pdbx_seq_one_letter_code
_entity_poly.pdbx_strand_id
1 'polypeptide(L)'
;QRRKEDQAACTLLGVTWQHETIPDCIYRRDASGRHLYTSDETLFGEIAPAEEPLVEHLTRRLENLVPADAHLVVPLTLGGHVDHRLVRRAAQKLARPLWYYADYPYARTASARELLACLPTSACLHRFPLSQANLQAWTSAMAAYASQLTTFWESEDALHAEMCAWAASLGGALLWRA
;
A
#
# COMPACT_ATOMS: atom_id res chain seq x y z
N GLN A 1 -3.64 -1.09 19.05
CA GLN A 1 -3.58 0.35 18.72
C GLN A 1 -3.81 0.58 17.23
N ARG A 2 -2.87 0.22 16.32
CA ARG A 2 -2.94 0.49 14.87
C ARG A 2 -4.27 0.12 14.16
N ARG A 3 -4.94 -0.97 14.56
CA ARG A 3 -6.29 -1.31 14.03
C ARG A 3 -7.37 -0.26 14.36
N LYS A 4 -7.31 0.38 15.54
CA LYS A 4 -8.25 1.45 15.91
C LYS A 4 -7.97 2.74 15.14
N GLU A 5 -6.69 3.01 14.88
CA GLU A 5 -6.27 4.14 14.04
C GLU A 5 -6.77 3.97 12.59
N ASP A 6 -6.61 2.78 12.01
CA ASP A 6 -7.14 2.44 10.69
C ASP A 6 -8.68 2.54 10.63
N GLN A 7 -9.38 2.05 11.65
CA GLN A 7 -10.85 2.21 11.77
C GLN A 7 -11.28 3.69 11.73
N ALA A 8 -10.55 4.56 12.44
CA ALA A 8 -10.82 5.99 12.44
C ALA A 8 -10.55 6.60 11.05
N ALA A 9 -9.44 6.24 10.42
CA ALA A 9 -9.10 6.69 9.06
C ALA A 9 -10.17 6.28 8.04
N CYS A 10 -10.59 5.01 8.04
CA CYS A 10 -11.62 4.52 7.13
C CYS A 10 -12.99 5.16 7.40
N THR A 11 -13.34 5.42 8.67
CA THR A 11 -14.56 6.13 9.05
C THR A 11 -14.57 7.55 8.49
N LEU A 12 -13.46 8.28 8.57
CA LEU A 12 -13.31 9.61 7.98
C LEU A 12 -13.50 9.61 6.46
N LEU A 13 -13.05 8.55 5.78
CA LEU A 13 -13.24 8.38 4.33
C LEU A 13 -14.61 7.82 3.94
N GLY A 14 -15.44 7.42 4.91
CA GLY A 14 -16.73 6.80 4.66
C GLY A 14 -16.64 5.42 3.97
N VAL A 15 -15.54 4.69 4.19
CA VAL A 15 -15.31 3.36 3.58
C VAL A 15 -15.41 2.26 4.63
N THR A 16 -15.79 1.06 4.19
CA THR A 16 -15.71 -0.16 5.00
C THR A 16 -14.29 -0.71 5.00
N TRP A 17 -13.91 -1.40 6.07
CA TRP A 17 -12.59 -2.01 6.23
C TRP A 17 -12.70 -3.46 6.70
N GLN A 18 -11.64 -4.23 6.50
CA GLN A 18 -11.48 -5.57 7.05
C GLN A 18 -10.04 -5.78 7.52
N HIS A 19 -9.87 -6.24 8.75
CA HIS A 19 -8.54 -6.58 9.29
C HIS A 19 -8.33 -8.08 9.30
N GLU A 20 -7.31 -8.54 8.58
CA GLU A 20 -6.88 -9.92 8.63
C GLU A 20 -6.08 -10.21 9.93
N THR A 21 -5.99 -11.48 10.29
CA THR A 21 -5.18 -11.96 11.41
C THR A 21 -3.73 -12.26 11.02
N ILE A 22 -3.35 -11.91 9.79
CA ILE A 22 -2.00 -12.09 9.27
C ILE A 22 -1.09 -11.04 9.95
N PRO A 23 -0.03 -11.47 10.63
CA PRO A 23 0.88 -10.55 11.27
C PRO A 23 1.79 -9.82 10.27
N ASP A 24 2.15 -8.58 10.61
CA ASP A 24 3.20 -7.79 9.97
C ASP A 24 4.52 -8.58 9.91
N CYS A 25 5.31 -8.36 8.86
CA CYS A 25 6.53 -9.11 8.55
C CYS A 25 7.52 -9.22 9.70
N ILE A 26 7.63 -8.17 10.54
CA ILE A 26 8.54 -8.16 11.70
C ILE A 26 8.20 -9.25 12.74
N TYR A 27 6.95 -9.75 12.75
CA TYR A 27 6.51 -10.79 13.68
C TYR A 27 6.50 -12.19 13.06
N ARG A 28 6.72 -12.32 11.75
CA ARG A 28 6.64 -13.62 11.05
C ARG A 28 7.88 -14.46 11.28
N ARG A 29 7.65 -15.77 11.45
CA ARG A 29 8.69 -16.77 11.75
C ARG A 29 8.60 -17.95 10.79
N ASP A 30 9.74 -18.56 10.51
CA ASP A 30 9.82 -19.83 9.78
C ASP A 30 9.34 -21.01 10.64
N ALA A 31 9.28 -22.20 10.04
CA ALA A 31 8.87 -23.43 10.72
C ALA A 31 9.79 -23.83 11.91
N SER A 32 11.00 -23.27 11.97
CA SER A 32 11.95 -23.47 13.07
C SER A 32 11.81 -22.42 14.18
N GLY A 33 10.88 -21.46 14.02
CA GLY A 33 10.63 -20.38 14.97
C GLY A 33 11.57 -19.18 14.83
N ARG A 34 12.39 -19.11 13.80
CA ARG A 34 13.29 -17.95 13.56
C ARG A 34 12.55 -16.86 12.81
N HIS A 35 12.83 -15.59 13.11
CA HIS A 35 12.27 -14.47 12.37
C HIS A 35 12.69 -14.53 10.90
N LEU A 36 11.73 -14.30 9.99
CA LEU A 36 11.98 -14.29 8.55
C LEU A 36 12.72 -13.02 8.09
N TYR A 37 12.41 -11.91 8.75
CA TYR A 37 12.94 -10.59 8.42
C TYR A 37 13.52 -9.98 9.70
N THR A 38 14.83 -9.73 9.70
CA THR A 38 15.59 -9.32 10.90
C THR A 38 16.32 -8.00 10.73
N SER A 39 16.27 -7.41 9.55
CA SER A 39 16.90 -6.13 9.22
C SER A 39 16.18 -5.42 8.07
N ASP A 40 16.47 -4.14 7.89
CA ASP A 40 15.93 -3.34 6.79
C ASP A 40 16.24 -3.96 5.43
N GLU A 41 17.44 -4.51 5.23
CA GLU A 41 17.81 -5.18 3.98
C GLU A 41 16.88 -6.37 3.67
N THR A 42 16.49 -7.12 4.69
CA THR A 42 15.54 -8.24 4.53
C THR A 42 14.10 -7.76 4.37
N LEU A 43 13.73 -6.66 5.03
CA LEU A 43 12.40 -6.02 4.98
C LEU A 43 12.09 -5.40 3.62
N PHE A 44 13.09 -4.82 2.95
CA PHE A 44 12.98 -4.17 1.65
C PHE A 44 13.55 -5.01 0.50
N GLY A 45 13.96 -6.24 0.80
CA GLY A 45 14.54 -7.19 -0.15
C GLY A 45 13.51 -8.09 -0.82
N GLU A 46 13.92 -9.33 -1.08
CA GLU A 46 13.08 -10.34 -1.71
C GLU A 46 12.16 -11.04 -0.70
N ILE A 47 11.03 -11.55 -1.19
CA ILE A 47 10.13 -12.37 -0.37
C ILE A 47 10.87 -13.65 0.03
N ALA A 48 10.89 -13.97 1.34
CA ALA A 48 11.48 -15.21 1.80
C ALA A 48 10.73 -16.42 1.20
N PRO A 49 11.41 -17.46 0.69
CA PRO A 49 10.73 -18.62 0.09
C PRO A 49 9.71 -19.31 1.01
N ALA A 50 9.92 -19.22 2.33
CA ALA A 50 9.00 -19.74 3.35
C ALA A 50 7.63 -19.04 3.36
N GLU A 51 7.46 -17.90 2.67
CA GLU A 51 6.22 -17.13 2.60
C GLU A 51 5.32 -17.55 1.42
N GLU A 52 5.73 -18.49 0.57
CA GLU A 52 4.88 -18.98 -0.52
C GLU A 52 3.48 -19.44 -0.03
N PRO A 53 3.36 -20.20 1.08
CA PRO A 53 2.04 -20.55 1.62
C PRO A 53 1.19 -19.33 2.02
N LEU A 54 1.82 -18.23 2.43
CA LEU A 54 1.13 -16.98 2.75
C LEU A 54 0.61 -16.29 1.49
N VAL A 55 1.37 -16.30 0.39
CA VAL A 55 0.89 -15.81 -0.92
C VAL A 55 -0.35 -16.59 -1.36
N GLU A 56 -0.33 -17.92 -1.26
CA GLU A 56 -1.49 -18.76 -1.60
C GLU A 56 -2.68 -18.49 -0.69
N HIS A 57 -2.43 -18.29 0.60
CA HIS A 57 -3.47 -17.93 1.55
C HIS A 57 -4.11 -16.58 1.22
N LEU A 58 -3.30 -15.53 1.00
CA LEU A 58 -3.76 -14.20 0.60
C LEU A 58 -4.55 -14.23 -0.71
N THR A 59 -4.09 -15.02 -1.69
CA THR A 59 -4.80 -15.18 -2.97
C THR A 59 -6.22 -15.69 -2.73
N ARG A 60 -6.37 -16.80 -1.99
CA ARG A 60 -7.70 -17.34 -1.64
C ARG A 60 -8.55 -16.37 -0.82
N ARG A 61 -7.94 -15.57 0.07
CA ARG A 61 -8.67 -14.55 0.83
C ARG A 61 -9.23 -13.49 -0.13
N LEU A 62 -8.42 -12.98 -1.06
CA LEU A 62 -8.87 -12.01 -2.06
C LEU A 62 -9.95 -12.57 -2.98
N GLU A 63 -9.84 -13.82 -3.45
CA GLU A 63 -10.86 -14.48 -4.27
C GLU A 63 -12.24 -14.52 -3.58
N ASN A 64 -12.25 -14.78 -2.26
CA ASN A 64 -13.50 -14.88 -1.50
C ASN A 64 -14.09 -13.52 -1.11
N LEU A 65 -13.24 -12.50 -0.94
CA LEU A 65 -13.67 -11.19 -0.44
C LEU A 65 -14.03 -10.21 -1.55
N VAL A 66 -13.37 -10.33 -2.70
CA VAL A 66 -13.45 -9.32 -3.77
C VAL A 66 -14.38 -9.83 -4.88
N PRO A 67 -15.51 -9.14 -5.15
CA PRO A 67 -16.39 -9.48 -6.26
C PRO A 67 -15.67 -9.54 -7.61
N ALA A 68 -16.11 -10.44 -8.49
CA ALA A 68 -15.49 -10.68 -9.79
C ALA A 68 -15.48 -9.46 -10.73
N ASP A 69 -16.35 -8.48 -10.49
CA ASP A 69 -16.51 -7.25 -11.28
C ASP A 69 -15.89 -6.01 -10.61
N ALA A 70 -15.43 -6.12 -9.36
CA ALA A 70 -14.80 -5.00 -8.64
C ALA A 70 -13.49 -4.51 -9.30
N HIS A 71 -13.18 -3.22 -9.17
CA HIS A 71 -11.83 -2.74 -9.45
C HIS A 71 -10.93 -2.98 -8.25
N LEU A 72 -9.89 -3.80 -8.42
CA LEU A 72 -8.93 -4.09 -7.36
C LEU A 72 -7.72 -3.14 -7.49
N VAL A 73 -7.52 -2.31 -6.46
CA VAL A 73 -6.42 -1.34 -6.36
C VAL A 73 -5.39 -1.87 -5.36
N VAL A 74 -4.14 -2.01 -5.78
CA VAL A 74 -3.05 -2.68 -5.04
C VAL A 74 -1.76 -1.85 -5.04
N PRO A 75 -0.83 -2.09 -4.10
CA PRO A 75 0.46 -1.43 -4.12
C PRO A 75 1.23 -1.73 -5.41
N LEU A 76 1.90 -0.71 -5.96
CA LEU A 76 2.92 -0.89 -7.00
C LEU A 76 4.17 -1.57 -6.43
N THR A 77 4.35 -1.58 -5.12
CA THR A 77 5.50 -2.11 -4.38
C THR A 77 6.77 -1.30 -4.59
N LEU A 78 6.61 -0.01 -4.90
CA LEU A 78 7.70 0.95 -4.94
C LEU A 78 8.30 1.09 -3.53
N GLY A 79 9.63 1.09 -3.42
CA GLY A 79 10.34 0.99 -2.14
C GLY A 79 10.58 -0.44 -1.65
N GLY A 80 9.93 -1.45 -2.26
CA GLY A 80 10.35 -2.85 -2.14
C GLY A 80 9.98 -3.57 -0.84
N HIS A 81 9.15 -2.98 0.02
CA HIS A 81 8.73 -3.64 1.27
C HIS A 81 8.07 -5.00 1.02
N VAL A 82 8.49 -6.03 1.77
CA VAL A 82 8.07 -7.43 1.54
C VAL A 82 6.57 -7.64 1.66
N ASP A 83 5.89 -6.96 2.59
CA ASP A 83 4.43 -7.06 2.72
C ASP A 83 3.68 -6.48 1.51
N HIS A 84 4.19 -5.40 0.93
CA HIS A 84 3.59 -4.83 -0.28
C HIS A 84 3.80 -5.81 -1.46
N ARG A 85 4.99 -6.41 -1.58
CA ARG A 85 5.29 -7.44 -2.58
C ARG A 85 4.38 -8.66 -2.45
N LEU A 86 4.13 -9.14 -1.23
CA LEU A 86 3.22 -10.27 -0.96
C LEU A 86 1.78 -9.96 -1.38
N VAL A 87 1.26 -8.79 -1.00
CA VAL A 87 -0.10 -8.35 -1.38
C VAL A 87 -0.23 -8.23 -2.90
N ARG A 88 0.73 -7.58 -3.57
CA ARG A 88 0.74 -7.46 -5.03
C ARG A 88 0.80 -8.84 -5.70
N ARG A 89 1.70 -9.71 -5.25
CA ARG A 89 1.87 -11.06 -5.82
C ARG A 89 0.60 -11.90 -5.68
N ALA A 90 -0.06 -11.83 -4.52
CA ALA A 90 -1.34 -12.51 -4.31
C ALA A 90 -2.45 -11.97 -5.22
N ALA A 91 -2.56 -10.65 -5.37
CA ALA A 91 -3.53 -10.04 -6.27
C ALA A 91 -3.28 -10.40 -7.75
N GLN A 92 -2.03 -10.47 -8.18
CA GLN A 92 -1.66 -10.86 -9.56
C GLN A 92 -2.07 -12.30 -9.89
N LYS A 93 -2.07 -13.21 -8.90
CA LYS A 93 -2.51 -14.59 -9.09
C LYS A 93 -4.01 -14.71 -9.38
N LEU A 94 -4.82 -13.69 -9.10
CA LEU A 94 -6.24 -13.65 -9.46
C LEU A 94 -6.47 -13.57 -10.98
N ALA A 95 -5.42 -13.32 -11.77
CA ALA A 95 -5.47 -13.28 -13.25
C ALA A 95 -6.58 -12.35 -13.81
N ARG A 96 -6.80 -11.21 -13.16
CA ARG A 96 -7.75 -10.17 -13.56
C ARG A 96 -7.06 -8.81 -13.66
N PRO A 97 -7.65 -7.81 -14.35
CA PRO A 97 -7.07 -6.48 -14.42
C PRO A 97 -6.88 -5.87 -13.03
N LEU A 98 -5.73 -5.25 -12.80
CA LEU A 98 -5.37 -4.61 -11.54
C LEU A 98 -5.10 -3.13 -11.76
N TRP A 99 -5.40 -2.35 -10.73
CA TRP A 99 -4.98 -0.96 -10.61
C TRP A 99 -3.86 -0.86 -9.59
N TYR A 100 -2.81 -0.10 -9.88
CA TYR A 100 -1.65 0.07 -9.02
C TYR A 100 -1.56 1.52 -8.55
N TYR A 101 -1.33 1.74 -7.26
CA TYR A 101 -0.95 3.06 -6.73
C TYR A 101 0.55 3.11 -6.44
N ALA A 102 1.17 4.27 -6.63
CA ALA A 102 2.55 4.48 -6.21
C ALA A 102 2.61 4.57 -4.68
N ASP A 103 3.40 3.71 -4.06
CA ASP A 103 3.49 3.57 -2.61
C ASP A 103 4.11 4.82 -1.97
N TYR A 104 3.32 5.60 -1.27
CA TYR A 104 3.81 6.75 -0.50
C TYR A 104 4.16 6.30 0.94
N PRO A 105 5.29 6.75 1.55
CA PRO A 105 6.17 7.84 1.12
C PRO A 105 7.28 7.45 0.14
N TYR A 106 7.46 6.17 -0.21
CA TYR A 106 8.56 5.73 -1.08
C TYR A 106 8.55 6.43 -2.46
N ALA A 107 7.35 6.71 -2.99
CA ALA A 107 7.15 7.44 -4.23
C ALA A 107 7.69 8.88 -4.20
N ARG A 108 7.82 9.49 -3.02
CA ARG A 108 8.29 10.86 -2.85
C ARG A 108 9.72 11.06 -3.36
N THR A 109 10.57 10.07 -3.11
CA THR A 109 12.01 10.13 -3.43
C THR A 109 12.40 9.21 -4.58
N ALA A 110 11.44 8.46 -5.12
CA ALA A 110 11.68 7.55 -6.22
C ALA A 110 11.99 8.30 -7.52
N SER A 111 13.02 7.84 -8.22
CA SER A 111 13.30 8.26 -9.59
C SER A 111 12.24 7.70 -10.56
N ALA A 112 12.09 8.35 -11.71
CA ALA A 112 11.25 7.84 -12.80
C ALA A 112 11.68 6.42 -13.23
N ARG A 113 12.98 6.11 -13.17
CA ARG A 113 13.52 4.79 -13.50
C ARG A 113 13.03 3.71 -12.53
N GLU A 114 13.06 3.97 -11.23
CA GLU A 114 12.58 3.03 -10.21
C GLU A 114 11.08 2.79 -10.34
N LEU A 115 10.30 3.86 -10.54
CA LEU A 115 8.87 3.76 -10.77
C LEU A 115 8.56 2.90 -12.02
N LEU A 116 9.24 3.17 -13.14
CA LEU A 116 9.06 2.41 -14.38
C LEU A 116 9.47 0.94 -14.23
N ALA A 117 10.50 0.63 -13.44
CA ALA A 117 10.94 -0.74 -13.19
C ALA A 117 9.90 -1.57 -12.42
N CYS A 118 9.05 -0.93 -11.61
CA CYS A 118 7.98 -1.61 -10.88
C CYS A 118 6.71 -1.83 -11.71
N LEU A 119 6.51 -1.07 -12.81
CA LEU A 119 5.27 -1.11 -13.59
C LEU A 119 5.18 -2.37 -14.48
N PRO A 120 3.99 -2.99 -14.57
CA PRO A 120 3.72 -3.97 -15.63
C PRO A 120 3.93 -3.35 -17.02
N THR A 121 4.39 -4.14 -17.99
CA THR A 121 4.62 -3.65 -19.37
C THR A 121 3.35 -3.12 -20.05
N SER A 122 2.18 -3.67 -19.69
CA SER A 122 0.87 -3.24 -20.21
C SER A 122 0.27 -2.03 -19.47
N ALA A 123 0.96 -1.49 -18.45
CA ALA A 123 0.40 -0.49 -17.57
C ALA A 123 0.04 0.83 -18.27
N CYS A 124 -1.21 1.24 -18.16
CA CYS A 124 -1.70 2.52 -18.64
C CYS A 124 -1.93 3.47 -17.47
N LEU A 125 -1.37 4.68 -17.54
CA LEU A 125 -1.54 5.71 -16.51
C LEU A 125 -2.93 6.33 -16.59
N HIS A 126 -3.60 6.41 -15.46
CA HIS A 126 -4.84 7.13 -15.25
C HIS A 126 -4.67 8.19 -14.17
N ARG A 127 -5.26 9.35 -14.43
CA ARG A 127 -5.22 10.50 -13.54
C ARG A 127 -6.62 10.80 -13.03
N PHE A 128 -6.73 10.94 -11.72
CA PHE A 128 -7.97 11.26 -11.03
C PHE A 128 -7.85 12.67 -10.44
N PRO A 129 -8.65 13.64 -10.90
CA PRO A 129 -8.69 14.96 -10.29
C PRO A 129 -9.05 14.85 -8.81
N LEU A 130 -8.34 15.59 -7.97
CA LEU A 130 -8.64 15.70 -6.54
C LEU A 130 -9.14 17.10 -6.25
N SER A 131 -10.33 17.20 -5.66
CA SER A 131 -10.81 18.47 -5.09
C SER A 131 -10.08 18.76 -3.77
N GLN A 132 -10.18 20.01 -3.29
CA GLN A 132 -9.68 20.39 -1.97
C GLN A 132 -10.32 19.54 -0.86
N ALA A 133 -11.61 19.22 -0.98
CA ALA A 133 -12.30 18.34 -0.03
C ALA A 133 -11.72 16.91 -0.05
N ASN A 134 -11.34 16.38 -1.22
CA ASN A 134 -10.68 15.07 -1.30
C ASN A 134 -9.30 15.09 -0.63
N LEU A 135 -8.50 16.14 -0.87
CA LEU A 135 -7.19 16.29 -0.24
C LEU A 135 -7.32 16.39 1.28
N GLN A 136 -8.27 17.19 1.77
CA GLN A 136 -8.49 17.32 3.20
C GLN A 136 -8.94 16.01 3.84
N ALA A 137 -9.89 15.28 3.23
CA ALA A 137 -10.30 13.97 3.71
C ALA A 137 -9.13 12.96 3.71
N TRP A 138 -8.29 12.96 2.66
CA TRP A 138 -7.12 12.10 2.58
C TRP A 138 -6.11 12.41 3.69
N THR A 139 -5.78 13.69 3.90
CA THR A 139 -4.80 14.09 4.93
C THR A 139 -5.33 13.87 6.35
N SER A 140 -6.63 14.09 6.60
CA SER A 140 -7.24 13.77 7.90
C SER A 140 -7.24 12.28 8.19
N ALA A 141 -7.50 11.44 7.17
CA ALA A 141 -7.39 9.99 7.31
C ALA A 141 -5.95 9.54 7.57
N MET A 142 -4.96 10.16 6.92
CA MET A 142 -3.54 9.91 7.19
C MET A 142 -3.15 10.34 8.62
N ALA A 143 -3.66 11.47 9.11
CA ALA A 143 -3.41 11.95 10.47
C ALA A 143 -3.96 11.02 11.57
N ALA A 144 -5.03 10.28 11.28
CA ALA A 144 -5.59 9.30 12.21
C ALA A 144 -4.61 8.16 12.57
N TYR A 145 -3.59 7.91 11.74
CA TYR A 145 -2.49 7.00 12.05
C TYR A 145 -1.44 7.66 12.95
N ALA A 146 -1.86 8.13 14.13
CA ALA A 146 -1.03 8.89 15.07
C ALA A 146 0.29 8.16 15.43
N SER A 147 0.27 6.82 15.54
CA SER A 147 1.48 6.03 15.78
C SER A 147 2.50 6.04 14.64
N GLN A 148 2.10 6.45 13.43
CA GLN A 148 2.94 6.50 12.23
C GLN A 148 3.29 7.94 11.83
N LEU A 149 2.50 8.93 12.28
CA LEU A 149 2.63 10.32 11.86
C LEU A 149 4.04 10.87 12.16
N THR A 150 4.51 10.74 13.40
CA THR A 150 5.81 11.29 13.86
C THR A 150 7.02 10.60 13.24
N THR A 151 6.83 9.45 12.60
CA THR A 151 7.88 8.79 11.81
C THR A 151 8.19 9.56 10.53
N PHE A 152 7.21 10.31 9.98
CA PHE A 152 7.32 10.92 8.66
C PHE A 152 7.10 12.45 8.67
N TRP A 153 6.31 12.97 9.60
CA TRP A 153 5.98 14.40 9.70
C TRP A 153 6.05 14.92 11.13
N GLU A 154 6.48 16.17 11.24
CA GLU A 154 6.55 16.89 12.51
C GLU A 154 5.17 17.33 13.03
N SER A 155 4.18 17.46 12.12
CA SER A 155 2.81 17.87 12.44
C SER A 155 1.81 17.47 11.36
N GLU A 156 0.51 17.53 11.68
CA GLU A 156 -0.57 17.36 10.70
C GLU A 156 -0.56 18.45 9.62
N ASP A 157 -0.16 19.68 9.95
CA ASP A 157 -0.04 20.78 8.99
C ASP A 157 1.08 20.49 7.98
N ALA A 158 2.21 19.94 8.43
CA ALA A 158 3.31 19.55 7.55
C ALA A 158 2.88 18.42 6.60
N LEU A 159 2.18 17.41 7.12
CA LEU A 159 1.54 16.37 6.34
C LEU A 159 0.59 16.97 5.28
N HIS A 160 -0.31 17.86 5.69
CA HIS A 160 -1.29 18.45 4.78
C HIS A 160 -0.64 19.25 3.66
N ALA A 161 0.32 20.12 4.00
CA ALA A 161 1.06 20.91 3.03
C ALA A 161 1.82 20.04 2.02
N GLU A 162 2.50 18.99 2.51
CA GLU A 162 3.25 18.08 1.65
C GLU A 162 2.34 17.30 0.70
N MET A 163 1.21 16.76 1.19
CA MET A 163 0.29 16.00 0.35
C MET A 163 -0.44 16.89 -0.68
N CYS A 164 -0.74 18.15 -0.34
CA CYS A 164 -1.26 19.13 -1.29
C CYS A 164 -0.23 19.43 -2.40
N ALA A 165 1.04 19.65 -2.04
CA ALA A 165 2.11 19.88 -3.00
C ALA A 165 2.36 18.67 -3.90
N TRP A 166 2.34 17.46 -3.31
CA TRP A 166 2.47 16.20 -4.03
C TRP A 166 1.33 16.00 -5.03
N ALA A 167 0.08 16.15 -4.59
CA ALA A 167 -1.07 16.03 -5.49
C ALA A 167 -1.05 17.08 -6.61
N ALA A 168 -0.62 18.32 -6.32
CA ALA A 168 -0.48 19.37 -7.32
C ALA A 168 0.63 19.06 -8.34
N SER A 169 1.78 18.56 -7.90
CA SER A 169 2.90 18.21 -8.80
C SER A 169 2.54 17.07 -9.74
N LEU A 170 1.74 16.12 -9.26
CA LEU A 170 1.20 15.07 -10.10
C LEU A 170 0.09 15.62 -10.98
N GLY A 171 -0.79 16.49 -10.50
CA GLY A 171 -2.03 16.92 -11.15
C GLY A 171 -3.24 16.06 -10.75
N GLY A 172 -3.26 15.55 -9.51
CA GLY A 172 -4.27 14.65 -8.96
C GLY A 172 -3.68 13.35 -8.40
N ALA A 173 -4.54 12.36 -8.16
CA ALA A 173 -4.10 11.00 -7.84
C ALA A 173 -3.78 10.22 -9.11
N LEU A 174 -2.76 9.37 -9.04
CA LEU A 174 -2.32 8.52 -10.14
C LEU A 174 -2.56 7.06 -9.82
N LEU A 175 -3.18 6.34 -10.76
CA LEU A 175 -3.24 4.89 -10.75
C LEU A 175 -2.80 4.37 -12.12
N TRP A 176 -2.18 3.19 -12.14
CA TRP A 176 -1.87 2.48 -13.38
C TRP A 176 -2.77 1.27 -13.51
N ARG A 177 -3.37 1.06 -14.68
CA ARG A 177 -4.18 -0.13 -14.95
C ARG A 177 -3.40 -1.10 -15.82
N ALA A 178 -3.34 -2.38 -15.45
CA ALA A 178 -2.70 -3.44 -16.24
C ALA A 178 -3.48 -4.75 -16.22
#